data_AF-A0A7Y3HX07-F1
#
_entry.id   AF-A0A7Y3HX07-F1
#
_cell.length_a   1.000
_cell.length_b   1.000
_cell.length_c   1.000
_cell.angle_alpha   90.00
_cell.angle_beta   90.00
_cell.angle_gamma   90.00
#
_symmetry.space_group_name_H-M   'P 1'
#
loop_
_entity.id
_entity.type
_entity.pdbx_description
1 polymer ?
#
loop_
_entity_poly.entity_id
_entity_poly.type
_entity_poly.pdbx_seq_one_letter_code
_entity_poly.pdbx_strand_id
1 'polypeptide(L)'
;MKTINRVITAVLFAFIAISCTQESDVIDETALLVHNHSNLKEQSPNPTLDTSIYGLYHGVVASASSLSRGQIWINVANDSRYVAYIELVGGTRFSLDLDPSSIPTSANIPQIYEFEGVDGHFILDLSDQNTPEISEITLSNETYFGRVVKSLSSNRASIVTATFSEIGNPDFSGTFNLIADGTIVDPNGNNGEGITSLLITMDGDAYEDFDFEMFNASTCLGVSSYYPTLSSFGVADFIVSDYQTFSFAGGMAKWNMSYDPTGTGYMNYFLCDTATTGTFTWTSADGTQYRVGEIVMD
;
A
#
# COMPACT_ATOMS: atom_id res chain seq x y z
N MET A 1 17.05 65.50 63.72
CA MET A 1 17.42 65.60 62.29
C MET A 1 17.87 64.22 61.84
N LYS A 2 17.00 63.46 61.16
CA LYS A 2 16.93 63.29 59.68
C LYS A 2 18.16 62.53 59.13
N THR A 3 18.03 61.21 58.97
CA THR A 3 17.93 60.43 57.69
C THR A 3 19.27 60.31 56.95
N ILE A 4 19.71 59.14 56.49
CA ILE A 4 19.23 58.45 55.27
C ILE A 4 19.66 56.97 55.28
N ASN A 5 18.85 56.17 54.58
CA ASN A 5 18.82 54.72 54.45
C ASN A 5 19.18 54.33 53.00
N ARG A 6 19.63 53.07 52.80
CA ARG A 6 19.60 52.22 51.58
C ARG A 6 20.80 52.14 50.62
N VAL A 7 20.85 50.96 49.97
CA VAL A 7 21.55 50.53 48.72
C VAL A 7 22.92 49.87 48.97
N ILE A 8 23.32 48.66 48.50
CA ILE A 8 22.75 47.47 47.82
C ILE A 8 23.95 46.51 47.59
N THR A 9 23.76 45.19 47.70
CA THR A 9 24.45 44.11 46.95
C THR A 9 25.98 43.87 47.13
N ALA A 10 26.38 42.64 47.52
CA ALA A 10 27.02 41.66 46.62
C ALA A 10 27.79 40.53 47.36
N VAL A 11 27.55 39.29 46.90
CA VAL A 11 28.41 38.08 46.97
C VAL A 11 28.55 37.35 48.31
N LEU A 12 27.52 36.55 48.61
CA LEU A 12 27.67 35.28 49.34
C LEU A 12 27.63 34.15 48.29
N PHE A 13 28.39 33.07 48.54
CA PHE A 13 28.45 31.80 47.79
C PHE A 13 29.30 31.74 46.51
N ALA A 14 30.58 31.46 46.69
CA ALA A 14 31.35 30.64 45.75
C ALA A 14 32.39 29.87 46.58
N PHE A 15 32.15 28.56 46.79
CA PHE A 15 33.12 27.47 46.98
C PHE A 15 32.41 26.26 47.60
N ILE A 16 31.53 25.65 46.82
CA ILE A 16 31.21 24.22 46.96
C ILE A 16 31.54 23.62 45.59
N ALA A 17 32.81 23.26 45.40
CA ALA A 17 33.25 22.46 44.27
C ALA A 17 32.80 21.02 44.52
N ILE A 18 31.57 20.70 44.11
CA ILE A 18 31.16 19.32 43.87
C ILE A 18 31.88 18.89 42.59
N SER A 19 32.90 18.05 42.76
CA SER A 19 33.46 17.23 41.69
C SER A 19 32.38 16.26 41.20
N CYS A 20 31.58 16.73 40.24
CA CYS A 20 30.79 15.86 39.39
C CYS A 20 31.76 15.32 38.33
N THR A 21 32.30 14.13 38.54
CA THR A 21 32.88 13.35 37.44
C THR A 21 31.73 13.04 36.49
N GLN A 22 31.64 13.76 35.39
CA GLN A 22 30.85 13.31 34.25
C GLN A 22 31.55 12.05 33.73
N GLU A 23 31.04 10.89 34.13
CA GLU A 23 31.10 9.72 33.26
C GLU A 23 30.43 10.17 31.97
N SER A 24 31.25 10.41 30.94
CA SER A 24 30.77 10.47 29.58
C SER A 24 30.29 9.07 29.25
N ASP A 25 29.01 8.81 29.48
CA ASP A 25 28.30 7.77 28.75
C ASP A 25 28.55 8.08 27.28
N VAL A 26 29.47 7.32 26.68
CA VAL A 26 29.51 7.16 25.24
C VAL A 26 28.23 6.41 24.93
N ILE A 27 27.15 7.18 24.72
CA ILE A 27 25.94 6.65 24.12
C ILE A 27 26.41 6.13 22.77
N ASP A 28 26.42 4.81 22.69
CA ASP A 28 26.64 4.10 21.44
C ASP A 28 25.49 4.50 20.51
N GLU A 29 25.72 5.53 19.67
CA GLU A 29 24.72 6.02 18.70
C GLU A 29 24.33 4.92 17.69
N THR A 30 25.05 3.79 17.66
CA THR A 30 24.66 2.60 16.89
C THR A 30 23.47 1.84 17.48
N ALA A 31 23.09 2.07 18.74
CA ALA A 31 21.93 1.42 19.38
C ALA A 31 20.60 2.15 19.13
N LEU A 32 20.59 3.33 18.48
CA LEU A 32 19.40 4.14 18.26
C LEU A 32 18.80 4.05 16.84
N LEU A 33 19.38 3.25 15.95
CA LEU A 33 18.92 3.05 14.57
C LEU A 33 18.36 1.64 14.32
N VAL A 34 17.88 0.94 15.37
CA VAL A 34 16.95 -0.17 15.14
C VAL A 34 15.61 0.45 14.80
N HIS A 35 15.46 0.88 13.54
CA HIS A 35 14.17 1.24 13.00
C HIS A 35 13.30 0.00 13.04
N ASN A 36 12.22 0.04 13.83
CA ASN A 36 11.29 -1.08 13.85
C ASN A 36 10.34 -0.95 12.65
N HIS A 37 10.74 -1.49 11.50
CA HIS A 37 9.97 -1.48 10.25
C HIS A 37 8.62 -2.21 10.38
N SER A 38 8.49 -3.19 11.29
CA SER A 38 7.23 -3.94 11.48
C SER A 38 6.07 -3.06 11.93
N ASN A 39 6.35 -1.97 12.63
CA ASN A 39 5.33 -1.04 13.11
C ASN A 39 4.75 -0.17 11.99
N LEU A 40 5.34 -0.18 10.79
CA LEU A 40 4.86 0.63 9.67
C LEU A 40 3.42 0.27 9.27
N LYS A 41 3.05 -1.01 9.39
CA LYS A 41 1.68 -1.49 9.12
C LYS A 41 0.64 -0.88 10.05
N GLU A 42 1.04 -0.52 11.26
CA GLU A 42 0.16 -0.01 12.33
C GLU A 42 0.15 1.52 12.40
N GLN A 43 1.01 2.21 11.65
CA GLN A 43 1.04 3.66 11.64
C GLN A 43 -0.26 4.24 11.07
N SER A 44 -0.71 5.33 11.69
CA SER A 44 -1.79 6.15 11.15
C SER A 44 -1.21 7.27 10.28
N PRO A 45 -1.82 7.57 9.12
CA PRO A 45 -1.41 8.71 8.31
C PRO A 45 -1.58 10.03 9.08
N ASN A 46 -0.61 10.92 8.98
CA ASN A 46 -0.67 12.22 9.63
C ASN A 46 -1.58 13.19 8.82
N PRO A 47 -2.69 13.68 9.41
CA PRO A 47 -3.62 14.57 8.71
C PRO A 47 -3.00 15.85 8.16
N THR A 48 -1.91 16.34 8.77
CA THR A 48 -1.24 17.56 8.28
C THR A 48 -0.47 17.33 6.98
N LEU A 49 -0.25 16.07 6.61
CA LEU A 49 0.52 15.67 5.44
C LEU A 49 -0.34 15.25 4.26
N ASP A 50 -1.67 15.09 4.41
CA ASP A 50 -2.57 14.54 3.39
C ASP A 50 -2.42 15.22 2.01
N THR A 51 -2.13 16.52 1.96
CA THR A 51 -1.98 17.30 0.72
C THR A 51 -0.54 17.53 0.25
N SER A 52 0.45 16.91 0.91
CA SER A 52 1.89 17.02 0.59
C SER A 52 2.44 15.74 -0.05
N ILE A 53 3.71 15.71 -0.45
CA ILE A 53 4.39 14.46 -0.86
C ILE A 53 4.83 13.59 0.33
N TYR A 54 4.70 14.09 1.56
CA TYR A 54 5.04 13.33 2.76
C TYR A 54 3.83 12.54 3.25
N GLY A 55 4.09 11.49 4.01
CA GLY A 55 3.07 10.66 4.64
C GLY A 55 3.34 9.16 4.47
N LEU A 56 2.26 8.39 4.50
CA LEU A 56 2.29 6.95 4.32
C LEU A 56 1.79 6.59 2.93
N TYR A 57 2.48 5.67 2.29
CA TYR A 57 2.07 5.04 1.03
C TYR A 57 1.89 3.56 1.27
N HIS A 58 0.90 2.99 0.59
CA HIS A 58 0.56 1.57 0.66
C HIS A 58 0.34 1.08 -0.77
N GLY A 59 0.83 -0.12 -1.08
CA GLY A 59 0.78 -0.62 -2.44
C GLY A 59 0.94 -2.13 -2.53
N VAL A 60 1.04 -2.59 -3.77
CA VAL A 60 1.31 -3.98 -4.13
C VAL A 60 2.67 -4.07 -4.78
N VAL A 61 3.31 -5.23 -4.63
CA VAL A 61 4.42 -5.66 -5.49
C VAL A 61 4.09 -7.04 -6.04
N ALA A 62 4.39 -7.28 -7.31
CA ALA A 62 4.09 -8.54 -7.98
C ALA A 62 5.14 -8.87 -9.04
N SER A 63 5.62 -10.11 -9.05
CA SER A 63 6.49 -10.61 -10.11
C SER A 63 5.65 -10.88 -11.37
N ALA A 64 6.22 -10.62 -12.53
CA ALA A 64 5.62 -11.07 -13.80
C ALA A 64 6.21 -12.39 -14.30
N SER A 65 7.21 -12.93 -13.60
CA SER A 65 7.86 -14.21 -13.95
C SER A 65 7.47 -15.37 -13.02
N SER A 66 6.80 -15.05 -11.92
CA SER A 66 6.28 -16.00 -10.94
C SER A 66 4.94 -15.51 -10.38
N LEU A 67 4.28 -16.32 -9.55
CA LEU A 67 3.07 -15.91 -8.82
C LEU A 67 3.40 -15.18 -7.50
N SER A 68 4.67 -14.83 -7.29
CA SER A 68 5.13 -14.09 -6.12
C SER A 68 4.57 -12.69 -6.13
N ARG A 69 3.97 -12.29 -5.01
CA ARG A 69 3.34 -10.98 -4.83
C ARG A 69 3.26 -10.64 -3.36
N GLY A 70 2.94 -9.39 -3.04
CA GLY A 70 2.84 -8.93 -1.68
C GLY A 70 2.34 -7.50 -1.58
N GLN A 71 2.40 -7.00 -0.35
CA GLN A 71 2.05 -5.63 -0.02
C GLN A 71 3.32 -4.86 0.35
N ILE A 72 3.33 -3.57 0.02
CA ILE A 72 4.41 -2.63 0.34
C ILE A 72 3.85 -1.45 1.13
N TRP A 73 4.53 -1.09 2.22
CA TRP A 73 4.27 0.11 3.00
C TRP A 73 5.51 1.00 2.94
N ILE A 74 5.31 2.29 2.69
CA ILE A 74 6.40 3.27 2.62
C ILE A 74 6.06 4.45 3.52
N ASN A 75 7.01 4.81 4.37
CA ASN A 75 6.97 6.02 5.18
C ASN A 75 7.88 7.06 4.54
N VAL A 76 7.29 8.18 4.13
CA VAL A 76 8.04 9.35 3.67
C VAL A 76 7.80 10.47 4.66
N ALA A 77 8.58 10.47 5.76
CA ALA A 77 8.53 11.46 6.82
C ALA A 77 7.18 11.63 7.54
N ASN A 78 6.31 10.61 7.58
CA ASN A 78 5.07 10.63 8.37
C ASN A 78 5.34 10.93 9.85
N ASP A 79 6.43 10.36 10.37
CA ASP A 79 6.95 10.55 11.72
C ASP A 79 8.45 10.91 11.71
N SER A 80 8.87 11.69 10.70
CA SER A 80 10.28 12.08 10.45
C SER A 80 11.23 10.95 10.07
N ARG A 81 10.72 9.74 9.78
CA ARG A 81 11.52 8.62 9.26
C ARG A 81 11.24 8.35 7.79
N TYR A 82 12.22 7.75 7.11
CA TYR A 82 12.13 7.32 5.72
C TYR A 82 12.46 5.83 5.64
N VAL A 83 11.41 5.01 5.66
CA VAL A 83 11.54 3.55 5.74
C VAL A 83 10.47 2.89 4.89
N ALA A 84 10.78 1.74 4.31
CA ALA A 84 9.82 0.92 3.60
C ALA A 84 9.86 -0.52 4.11
N TYR A 85 8.72 -1.19 3.99
CA TYR A 85 8.53 -2.57 4.40
C TYR A 85 7.71 -3.28 3.33
N ILE A 86 8.17 -4.46 2.91
CA ILE A 86 7.48 -5.31 1.94
C ILE A 86 7.24 -6.66 2.59
N GLU A 87 6.02 -7.19 2.46
CA GLU A 87 5.67 -8.53 2.91
C GLU A 87 5.01 -9.30 1.76
N LEU A 88 5.69 -10.37 1.32
CA LEU A 88 5.19 -11.26 0.28
C LEU A 88 4.21 -12.28 0.83
N VAL A 89 3.30 -12.74 -0.04
CA VAL A 89 2.45 -13.91 0.16
C VAL A 89 3.36 -15.11 0.38
N GLY A 90 3.34 -15.67 1.60
CA GLY A 90 4.31 -16.68 2.06
C GLY A 90 5.16 -16.23 3.26
N GLY A 91 5.07 -14.96 3.65
CA GLY A 91 5.67 -14.43 4.88
C GLY A 91 7.11 -13.96 4.75
N THR A 92 7.69 -13.96 3.54
CA THR A 92 8.99 -13.33 3.26
C THR A 92 8.86 -11.82 3.42
N ARG A 93 9.85 -11.19 4.07
CA ARG A 93 9.79 -9.78 4.46
C ARG A 93 11.07 -9.06 4.06
N PHE A 94 10.92 -7.84 3.57
CA PHE A 94 12.02 -6.94 3.25
C PHE A 94 11.84 -5.64 4.03
N SER A 95 12.91 -5.18 4.66
CA SER A 95 12.98 -3.87 5.31
C SER A 95 14.01 -3.06 4.56
N LEU A 96 13.61 -1.87 4.12
CA LEU A 96 14.42 -0.98 3.30
C LEU A 96 14.48 0.39 3.97
N ASP A 97 15.66 0.98 3.92
CA ASP A 97 15.90 2.34 4.39
C ASP A 97 16.20 3.23 3.18
N LEU A 98 15.94 4.52 3.32
CA LEU A 98 16.28 5.48 2.28
C LEU A 98 17.80 5.52 2.07
N ASP A 99 18.27 5.38 0.83
CA ASP A 99 19.67 5.65 0.49
C ASP A 99 19.96 7.13 0.79
N PRO A 100 20.90 7.44 1.70
CA PRO A 100 21.27 8.83 2.01
C PRO A 100 21.72 9.63 0.79
N SER A 101 22.20 8.98 -0.28
CA SER A 101 22.62 9.64 -1.51
C SER A 101 21.45 10.21 -2.32
N SER A 102 20.24 9.68 -2.12
CA SER A 102 19.01 10.12 -2.79
C SER A 102 18.45 11.45 -2.28
N ILE A 103 18.94 11.97 -1.14
CA ILE A 103 18.53 13.28 -0.61
C ILE A 103 19.41 14.37 -1.24
N PRO A 104 18.87 15.27 -2.08
CA PRO A 104 19.64 16.36 -2.65
C PRO A 104 20.19 17.25 -1.53
N THR A 105 21.48 17.59 -1.57
CA THR A 105 22.09 18.55 -0.63
C THR A 105 21.64 20.01 -0.84
N SER A 106 20.60 20.23 -1.65
CA SER A 106 20.12 21.55 -2.07
C SER A 106 18.79 21.89 -1.40
N ALA A 107 18.39 23.15 -1.40
CA ALA A 107 17.14 23.62 -0.78
C ALA A 107 15.84 23.07 -1.41
N ASN A 108 15.94 22.18 -2.40
CA ASN A 108 14.79 21.57 -3.06
C ASN A 108 14.41 20.28 -2.33
N ILE A 109 13.11 20.12 -2.09
CA ILE A 109 12.54 18.89 -1.54
C ILE A 109 12.76 17.75 -2.56
N PRO A 110 13.36 16.60 -2.17
CA PRO A 110 13.45 15.45 -3.06
C PRO A 110 12.05 15.02 -3.51
N GLN A 111 11.92 14.71 -4.80
CA GLN A 111 10.73 14.09 -5.36
C GLN A 111 10.97 12.61 -5.67
N ILE A 112 12.22 12.21 -5.85
CA ILE A 112 12.64 10.84 -6.12
C ILE A 112 13.37 10.33 -4.89
N TYR A 113 12.97 9.15 -4.41
CA TYR A 113 13.49 8.49 -3.21
C TYR A 113 13.94 7.09 -3.57
N GLU A 114 15.18 6.75 -3.26
CA GLU A 114 15.75 5.43 -3.51
C GLU A 114 15.81 4.67 -2.18
N PHE A 115 15.17 3.50 -2.13
CA PHE A 115 15.12 2.67 -0.93
C PHE A 115 15.94 1.40 -1.16
N GLU A 116 16.84 1.11 -0.22
CA GLU A 116 17.74 -0.03 -0.28
C GLU A 116 17.71 -0.85 1.01
N GLY A 117 17.86 -2.15 0.86
CA GLY A 117 18.05 -3.11 1.95
C GLY A 117 19.03 -4.21 1.51
N VAL A 118 19.21 -5.23 2.36
CA VAL A 118 20.18 -6.32 2.09
C VAL A 118 19.87 -7.06 0.78
N ASP A 119 18.60 -7.37 0.54
CA ASP A 119 18.12 -8.15 -0.60
C ASP A 119 16.93 -7.45 -1.29
N GLY A 120 16.88 -6.12 -1.23
CA GLY A 120 15.76 -5.35 -1.75
C GLY A 120 16.17 -3.97 -2.20
N HIS A 121 15.59 -3.50 -3.30
CA HIS A 121 15.78 -2.15 -3.82
C HIS A 121 14.53 -1.71 -4.58
N PHE A 122 14.19 -0.41 -4.52
CA PHE A 122 13.24 0.23 -5.43
C PHE A 122 13.41 1.75 -5.45
N ILE A 123 12.84 2.39 -6.47
CA ILE A 123 12.73 3.85 -6.60
C ILE A 123 11.27 4.27 -6.44
N LEU A 124 11.01 5.29 -5.63
CA LEU A 124 9.72 5.95 -5.48
C LEU A 124 9.80 7.38 -6.05
N ASP A 125 9.00 7.66 -7.07
CA ASP A 125 8.85 8.99 -7.65
C ASP A 125 7.52 9.63 -7.21
N LEU A 126 7.65 10.76 -6.50
CA LEU A 126 6.57 11.59 -5.97
C LEU A 126 6.48 12.95 -6.68
N SER A 127 6.97 13.02 -7.92
CA SER A 127 6.86 14.23 -8.76
C SER A 127 5.40 14.62 -9.01
N ASP A 128 4.50 13.64 -9.11
CA ASP A 128 3.05 13.81 -8.96
C ASP A 128 2.55 13.08 -7.71
N GLN A 129 2.16 13.85 -6.69
CA GLN A 129 1.71 13.29 -5.42
C GLN A 129 0.40 12.50 -5.51
N ASN A 130 -0.41 12.73 -6.56
CA ASN A 130 -1.69 12.04 -6.74
C ASN A 130 -1.52 10.71 -7.47
N THR A 131 -0.41 10.56 -8.20
CA THR A 131 -0.07 9.35 -8.95
C THR A 131 1.38 8.98 -8.65
N PRO A 132 1.69 8.56 -7.41
CA PRO A 132 3.04 8.15 -7.05
C PRO A 132 3.47 6.93 -7.88
N GLU A 133 4.68 6.96 -8.40
CA GLU A 133 5.22 5.88 -9.23
C GLU A 133 6.28 5.11 -8.45
N ILE A 134 6.25 3.78 -8.57
CA ILE A 134 7.28 2.90 -8.00
C ILE A 134 7.90 2.08 -9.12
N SER A 135 9.22 2.04 -9.17
CA SER A 135 9.98 1.41 -10.26
C SER A 135 11.23 0.71 -9.74
N GLU A 136 11.89 -0.02 -10.65
CA GLU A 136 13.15 -0.74 -10.39
C GLU A 136 13.10 -1.70 -9.20
N ILE A 137 11.90 -2.21 -8.88
CA ILE A 137 11.69 -3.08 -7.72
C ILE A 137 12.44 -4.40 -7.94
N THR A 138 13.45 -4.65 -7.12
CA THR A 138 14.22 -5.89 -7.14
C THR A 138 14.24 -6.48 -5.73
N LEU A 139 13.76 -7.72 -5.58
CA LEU A 139 13.72 -8.45 -4.31
C LEU A 139 14.40 -9.80 -4.49
N SER A 140 15.45 -10.09 -3.72
CA SER A 140 16.23 -11.34 -3.83
C SER A 140 16.71 -11.65 -5.26
N ASN A 141 17.11 -10.61 -6.02
CA ASN A 141 17.49 -10.67 -7.44
C ASN A 141 16.37 -11.04 -8.44
N GLU A 142 15.11 -10.96 -8.04
CA GLU A 142 13.95 -11.05 -8.94
C GLU A 142 13.34 -9.66 -9.13
N THR A 143 12.94 -9.33 -10.35
CA THR A 143 12.28 -8.06 -10.68
C THR A 143 10.79 -8.15 -10.41
N TYR A 144 10.24 -7.10 -9.81
CA TYR A 144 8.82 -6.94 -9.50
C TYR A 144 8.28 -5.68 -10.19
N PHE A 145 6.99 -5.71 -10.46
CA PHE A 145 6.18 -4.54 -10.75
C PHE A 145 5.47 -4.12 -9.47
N GLY A 146 5.09 -2.85 -9.37
CA GLY A 146 4.36 -2.39 -8.21
C GLY A 146 3.49 -1.20 -8.52
N ARG A 147 2.53 -0.98 -7.64
CA ARG A 147 1.69 0.20 -7.63
C ARG A 147 1.50 0.62 -6.20
N VAL A 148 1.76 1.89 -5.91
CA VAL A 148 1.56 2.48 -4.59
C VAL A 148 0.54 3.60 -4.70
N VAL A 149 -0.16 3.85 -3.60
CA VAL A 149 -1.07 4.97 -3.44
C VAL A 149 -0.84 5.60 -2.08
N LYS A 150 -1.16 6.88 -1.97
CA LYS A 150 -1.01 7.58 -0.70
C LYS A 150 -2.17 7.22 0.23
N SER A 151 -1.87 6.79 1.45
CA SER A 151 -2.88 6.62 2.50
C SER A 151 -3.24 7.97 3.11
N LEU A 152 -4.52 8.28 3.16
CA LEU A 152 -5.03 9.52 3.74
C LEU A 152 -5.45 9.31 5.20
N SER A 153 -5.42 10.38 6.00
CA SER A 153 -5.86 10.31 7.39
C SER A 153 -7.36 10.06 7.55
N SER A 154 -8.16 10.48 6.57
CA SER A 154 -9.60 10.26 6.53
C SER A 154 -9.99 8.85 6.11
N ASN A 155 -9.18 8.24 5.24
CA ASN A 155 -9.40 6.88 4.77
C ASN A 155 -8.07 6.28 4.31
N ARG A 156 -7.72 5.12 4.89
CA ARG A 156 -6.45 4.46 4.57
C ARG A 156 -6.60 3.71 3.25
N ALA A 157 -5.51 3.56 2.52
CA ALA A 157 -5.54 2.70 1.35
C ALA A 157 -5.61 1.23 1.75
N SER A 158 -6.43 0.45 1.04
CA SER A 158 -6.66 -0.98 1.28
C SER A 158 -6.32 -1.79 0.04
N ILE A 159 -5.84 -3.01 0.26
CA ILE A 159 -5.18 -3.80 -0.76
C ILE A 159 -5.54 -5.26 -0.59
N VAL A 160 -5.86 -5.92 -1.70
CA VAL A 160 -6.02 -7.37 -1.75
C VAL A 160 -5.10 -7.92 -2.85
N THR A 161 -4.41 -9.01 -2.54
CA THR A 161 -3.63 -9.79 -3.50
C THR A 161 -4.33 -11.10 -3.83
N ALA A 162 -4.28 -11.50 -5.09
CA ALA A 162 -4.84 -12.74 -5.60
C ALA A 162 -4.01 -13.24 -6.79
N THR A 163 -4.32 -14.44 -7.26
CA THR A 163 -3.81 -15.00 -8.52
C THR A 163 -4.96 -15.35 -9.42
N PHE A 164 -4.70 -15.43 -10.72
CA PHE A 164 -5.64 -16.00 -11.67
C PHE A 164 -4.98 -17.12 -12.47
N SER A 165 -5.78 -18.06 -12.94
CA SER A 165 -5.32 -19.14 -13.83
C SER A 165 -6.44 -19.64 -14.73
N GLU A 166 -6.14 -19.89 -16.00
CA GLU A 166 -7.07 -20.52 -16.95
C GLU A 166 -7.31 -21.99 -16.59
N ILE A 167 -8.58 -22.40 -16.64
CA ILE A 167 -8.98 -23.78 -16.41
C ILE A 167 -8.46 -24.66 -17.56
N GLY A 168 -7.61 -25.64 -17.21
CA GLY A 168 -7.04 -26.58 -18.17
C GLY A 168 -5.79 -26.09 -18.88
N ASN A 169 -5.36 -24.84 -18.64
CA ASN A 169 -4.12 -24.29 -19.17
C ASN A 169 -3.43 -23.38 -18.12
N PRO A 170 -2.64 -23.94 -17.21
CA PRO A 170 -2.02 -23.16 -16.13
C PRO A 170 -0.98 -22.14 -16.64
N ASP A 171 -0.52 -22.25 -17.88
CA ASP A 171 0.43 -21.30 -18.47
C ASP A 171 -0.20 -19.91 -18.69
N PHE A 172 -1.53 -19.83 -18.82
CA PHE A 172 -2.24 -18.55 -18.77
C PHE A 172 -2.61 -18.26 -17.31
N SER A 173 -1.65 -17.76 -16.55
CA SER A 173 -1.81 -17.41 -15.14
C SER A 173 -0.96 -16.22 -14.74
N GLY A 174 -1.32 -15.60 -13.63
CA GLY A 174 -0.60 -14.43 -13.14
C GLY A 174 -1.12 -13.95 -11.80
N THR A 175 -0.66 -12.76 -11.40
CA THR A 175 -1.14 -12.11 -10.19
C THR A 175 -2.32 -11.18 -10.52
N PHE A 176 -3.18 -10.94 -9.53
CA PHE A 176 -4.37 -10.12 -9.64
C PHE A 176 -4.50 -9.31 -8.34
N ASN A 177 -4.24 -8.01 -8.36
CA ASN A 177 -4.12 -7.22 -7.14
C ASN A 177 -5.00 -5.98 -7.19
N LEU A 178 -5.92 -5.85 -6.24
CA LEU A 178 -6.86 -4.75 -6.14
C LEU A 178 -6.39 -3.74 -5.10
N ILE A 179 -6.58 -2.45 -5.40
CA ILE A 179 -6.25 -1.34 -4.52
C ILE A 179 -7.45 -0.39 -4.44
N ALA A 180 -7.79 0.01 -3.23
CA ALA A 180 -8.61 1.18 -2.93
C ALA A 180 -7.71 2.25 -2.31
N ASP A 181 -7.56 3.40 -2.95
CA ASP A 181 -6.69 4.49 -2.46
C ASP A 181 -7.31 5.38 -1.37
N GLY A 182 -8.59 5.12 -1.04
CA GLY A 182 -9.34 5.85 -0.04
C GLY A 182 -10.00 7.15 -0.52
N THR A 183 -9.89 7.50 -1.81
CA THR A 183 -10.56 8.66 -2.40
C THR A 183 -12.07 8.46 -2.57
N ILE A 184 -12.52 7.21 -2.72
CA ILE A 184 -13.93 6.83 -2.83
C ILE A 184 -14.38 6.19 -1.52
N VAL A 185 -14.91 7.03 -0.63
CA VAL A 185 -15.34 6.62 0.73
C VAL A 185 -16.81 6.23 0.73
N ASP A 186 -17.11 5.03 1.24
CA ASP A 186 -18.46 4.52 1.47
C ASP A 186 -19.44 4.71 0.28
N PRO A 187 -19.07 4.28 -0.94
CA PRO A 187 -19.88 4.55 -2.13
C PRO A 187 -21.25 3.86 -2.10
N ASN A 188 -21.43 2.82 -1.28
CA ASN A 188 -22.65 2.02 -1.19
C ASN A 188 -23.39 2.17 0.16
N GLY A 189 -22.92 3.01 1.09
CA GLY A 189 -23.53 3.15 2.43
C GLY A 189 -23.31 1.95 3.36
N ASN A 190 -22.25 1.18 3.13
CA ASN A 190 -21.87 -0.01 3.89
C ASN A 190 -20.45 0.06 4.46
N ASN A 191 -19.84 1.23 4.57
CA ASN A 191 -18.46 1.44 5.03
C ASN A 191 -17.39 0.72 4.17
N GLY A 192 -17.71 0.38 2.92
CA GLY A 192 -16.72 -0.13 1.96
C GLY A 192 -15.88 1.00 1.35
N GLU A 193 -14.73 0.63 0.81
CA GLU A 193 -13.80 1.52 0.12
C GLU A 193 -13.86 1.22 -1.37
N GLY A 194 -14.15 2.22 -2.20
CA GLY A 194 -14.23 2.02 -3.64
C GLY A 194 -12.89 1.55 -4.20
N ILE A 195 -12.90 0.48 -5.01
CA ILE A 195 -11.72 0.03 -5.74
C ILE A 195 -11.33 1.11 -6.75
N THR A 196 -10.06 1.50 -6.78
CA THR A 196 -9.55 2.54 -7.70
C THR A 196 -8.46 2.03 -8.63
N SER A 197 -7.85 0.88 -8.35
CA SER A 197 -6.95 0.26 -9.32
C SER A 197 -6.86 -1.25 -9.21
N LEU A 198 -6.55 -1.87 -10.34
CA LEU A 198 -6.18 -3.28 -10.49
C LEU A 198 -4.79 -3.34 -11.12
N LEU A 199 -3.89 -4.12 -10.53
CA LEU A 199 -2.60 -4.50 -11.14
C LEU A 199 -2.59 -6.01 -11.42
N ILE A 200 -2.45 -6.36 -12.69
CA ILE A 200 -2.23 -7.73 -13.15
C ILE A 200 -0.78 -7.85 -13.62
N THR A 201 -0.08 -8.93 -13.23
CA THR A 201 1.22 -9.29 -13.81
C THR A 201 1.15 -10.68 -14.42
N MET A 202 1.65 -10.82 -15.65
CA MET A 202 1.66 -12.08 -16.40
C MET A 202 2.70 -12.00 -17.53
N ASP A 203 3.39 -13.10 -17.82
CA ASP A 203 4.29 -13.26 -18.98
C ASP A 203 5.36 -12.17 -19.13
N GLY A 204 5.88 -11.67 -18.01
CA GLY A 204 6.90 -10.60 -17.99
C GLY A 204 6.36 -9.18 -18.09
N ASP A 205 5.04 -8.99 -18.23
CA ASP A 205 4.38 -7.69 -18.35
C ASP A 205 3.49 -7.37 -17.14
N ALA A 206 3.16 -6.08 -17.01
CA ALA A 206 2.18 -5.56 -16.07
C ALA A 206 1.06 -4.81 -16.82
N TYR A 207 -0.16 -4.94 -16.30
CA TYR A 207 -1.37 -4.34 -16.85
C TYR A 207 -2.14 -3.68 -15.72
N GLU A 208 -2.54 -2.43 -15.92
CA GLU A 208 -3.27 -1.65 -14.92
C GLU A 208 -4.65 -1.25 -15.43
N ASP A 209 -5.64 -1.33 -14.53
CA ASP A 209 -6.98 -0.78 -14.72
C ASP A 209 -7.26 0.30 -13.68
N PHE A 210 -7.96 1.35 -14.10
CA PHE A 210 -8.42 2.45 -13.24
C PHE A 210 -9.92 2.71 -13.38
N ASP A 211 -10.59 2.01 -14.29
CA ASP A 211 -12.00 2.22 -14.60
C ASP A 211 -12.82 1.02 -14.13
N PHE A 212 -13.70 1.24 -13.15
CA PHE A 212 -14.53 0.17 -12.57
C PHE A 212 -16.01 0.44 -12.83
N GLU A 213 -16.73 -0.57 -13.31
CA GLU A 213 -18.15 -0.45 -13.61
C GLU A 213 -19.03 -0.70 -12.39
N MET A 214 -20.04 0.15 -12.19
CA MET A 214 -21.13 -0.21 -11.30
C MET A 214 -21.92 -1.39 -11.87
N PHE A 215 -22.32 -2.32 -11.03
CA PHE A 215 -23.09 -3.51 -11.42
C PHE A 215 -24.37 -3.66 -10.60
N ASN A 216 -25.25 -4.54 -11.04
CA ASN A 216 -26.52 -4.77 -10.37
C ASN A 216 -26.38 -5.86 -9.28
N ALA A 217 -26.37 -5.46 -8.01
CA ALA A 217 -26.37 -6.38 -6.87
C ALA A 217 -27.77 -6.48 -6.20
N SER A 218 -28.84 -6.10 -6.90
CA SER A 218 -30.17 -5.96 -6.28
C SER A 218 -30.75 -7.27 -5.75
N THR A 219 -30.40 -8.39 -6.39
CA THR A 219 -30.82 -9.73 -5.97
C THR A 219 -30.35 -10.06 -4.55
N CYS A 220 -29.14 -9.64 -4.20
CA CYS A 220 -28.47 -10.03 -2.96
C CYS A 220 -28.45 -8.91 -1.91
N LEU A 221 -28.15 -7.69 -2.36
CA LEU A 221 -27.95 -6.52 -1.50
C LEU A 221 -29.07 -5.48 -1.61
N GLY A 222 -30.02 -5.65 -2.53
CA GLY A 222 -31.08 -4.66 -2.77
C GLY A 222 -30.62 -3.38 -3.46
N VAL A 223 -29.39 -3.34 -4.01
CA VAL A 223 -28.78 -2.19 -4.68
C VAL A 223 -28.59 -2.47 -6.17
N SER A 224 -29.27 -1.71 -7.05
CA SER A 224 -29.23 -1.92 -8.50
C SER A 224 -28.01 -1.32 -9.21
N SER A 225 -27.27 -0.46 -8.51
CA SER A 225 -26.06 0.21 -9.01
C SER A 225 -25.05 0.20 -7.87
N TYR A 226 -24.37 -0.92 -7.73
CA TYR A 226 -23.39 -1.16 -6.68
C TYR A 226 -22.01 -0.82 -7.20
N TYR A 227 -21.28 0.02 -6.46
CA TYR A 227 -19.90 0.39 -6.76
C TYR A 227 -18.94 -0.69 -6.24
N PRO A 228 -17.98 -1.20 -7.02
CA PRO A 228 -17.05 -2.22 -6.54
C PRO A 228 -16.26 -1.77 -5.30
N THR A 229 -16.21 -2.58 -4.25
CA THR A 229 -15.61 -2.20 -2.96
C THR A 229 -14.65 -3.24 -2.39
N LEU A 230 -13.60 -2.76 -1.73
CA LEU A 230 -12.84 -3.48 -0.70
C LEU A 230 -13.40 -3.14 0.68
N SER A 231 -13.03 -3.95 1.66
CA SER A 231 -13.35 -3.73 3.08
C SER A 231 -14.85 -3.52 3.38
N SER A 232 -15.73 -4.13 2.57
CA SER A 232 -17.18 -3.92 2.64
C SER A 232 -17.71 -4.27 4.04
N PHE A 233 -18.70 -3.51 4.53
CA PHE A 233 -19.22 -3.67 5.90
C PHE A 233 -18.18 -3.39 7.00
N GLY A 234 -17.07 -2.71 6.67
CA GLY A 234 -15.97 -2.43 7.58
C GLY A 234 -15.15 -3.68 7.94
N VAL A 235 -15.23 -4.73 7.12
CA VAL A 235 -14.55 -6.00 7.33
C VAL A 235 -13.39 -6.09 6.35
N ALA A 236 -12.15 -6.16 6.87
CA ALA A 236 -10.95 -6.34 6.04
C ALA A 236 -11.10 -7.56 5.11
N ASP A 237 -10.62 -7.42 3.88
CA ASP A 237 -10.68 -8.45 2.82
C ASP A 237 -12.11 -8.85 2.39
N PHE A 238 -13.16 -8.13 2.81
CA PHE A 238 -14.50 -8.30 2.26
C PHE A 238 -14.65 -7.53 0.94
N ILE A 239 -14.69 -8.28 -0.15
CA ILE A 239 -14.72 -7.74 -1.51
C ILE A 239 -16.10 -7.95 -2.11
N VAL A 240 -16.63 -6.90 -2.74
CA VAL A 240 -17.83 -7.00 -3.57
C VAL A 240 -17.52 -6.34 -4.91
N SER A 241 -17.19 -7.15 -5.92
CA SER A 241 -16.75 -6.70 -7.24
C SER A 241 -17.10 -7.75 -8.29
N ASP A 242 -18.28 -7.62 -8.90
CA ASP A 242 -18.74 -8.52 -9.97
C ASP A 242 -18.96 -7.77 -11.27
N TYR A 243 -18.97 -8.50 -12.39
CA TYR A 243 -19.30 -8.00 -13.72
C TYR A 243 -18.38 -6.85 -14.20
N GLN A 244 -17.11 -6.93 -13.84
CA GLN A 244 -16.10 -5.94 -14.24
C GLN A 244 -15.47 -6.30 -15.57
N THR A 245 -15.04 -5.29 -16.34
CA THR A 245 -14.37 -5.49 -17.65
C THR A 245 -13.03 -4.78 -17.69
N PHE A 246 -11.99 -5.49 -18.12
CA PHE A 246 -10.64 -4.93 -18.25
C PHE A 246 -9.93 -5.45 -19.50
N SER A 247 -9.11 -4.62 -20.15
CA SER A 247 -8.28 -5.02 -21.30
C SER A 247 -6.86 -5.36 -20.86
N PHE A 248 -6.42 -6.59 -21.07
CA PHE A 248 -5.02 -6.99 -20.82
C PHE A 248 -4.55 -8.07 -21.81
N ALA A 249 -3.22 -8.17 -21.99
CA ALA A 249 -2.55 -9.14 -22.84
C ALA A 249 -3.11 -9.22 -24.28
N GLY A 250 -3.54 -8.09 -24.85
CA GLY A 250 -4.11 -8.03 -26.21
C GLY A 250 -5.52 -8.62 -26.32
N GLY A 251 -6.28 -8.68 -25.23
CA GLY A 251 -7.68 -9.08 -25.21
C GLY A 251 -8.48 -8.39 -24.13
N MET A 252 -9.74 -8.76 -24.00
CA MET A 252 -10.69 -8.22 -23.04
C MET A 252 -11.13 -9.31 -22.08
N ALA A 253 -10.97 -9.06 -20.79
CA ALA A 253 -11.47 -9.89 -19.73
C ALA A 253 -12.76 -9.34 -19.15
N LYS A 254 -13.66 -10.27 -18.78
CA LYS A 254 -14.76 -10.02 -17.87
C LYS A 254 -14.57 -10.88 -16.64
N TRP A 255 -14.69 -10.30 -15.46
CA TRP A 255 -14.37 -11.01 -14.23
C TRP A 255 -15.35 -10.71 -13.09
N ASN A 256 -15.40 -11.63 -12.15
CA ASN A 256 -16.15 -11.53 -10.90
C ASN A 256 -15.23 -11.99 -9.77
N MET A 257 -15.04 -11.15 -8.78
CA MET A 257 -14.26 -11.44 -7.60
C MET A 257 -14.90 -10.76 -6.41
N SER A 258 -15.88 -11.45 -5.82
CA SER A 258 -16.42 -11.09 -4.52
C SER A 258 -16.16 -12.18 -3.50
N TYR A 259 -15.77 -11.78 -2.30
CA TYR A 259 -15.33 -12.66 -1.23
C TYR A 259 -15.79 -12.12 0.12
N ASP A 260 -16.46 -12.98 0.90
CA ASP A 260 -16.87 -12.71 2.26
C ASP A 260 -16.04 -13.56 3.24
N PRO A 261 -15.06 -12.95 3.96
CA PRO A 261 -14.23 -13.65 4.93
C PRO A 261 -14.98 -14.07 6.21
N THR A 262 -16.19 -13.54 6.44
CA THR A 262 -16.98 -13.79 7.67
C THR A 262 -17.99 -14.92 7.53
N GLY A 263 -18.24 -15.35 6.29
CA GLY A 263 -19.35 -16.24 5.98
C GLY A 263 -19.02 -17.22 4.86
N THR A 264 -19.60 -16.98 3.69
CA THR A 264 -19.73 -17.98 2.61
C THR A 264 -18.48 -18.16 1.75
N GLY A 265 -17.42 -17.37 1.98
CA GLY A 265 -16.27 -17.31 1.08
C GLY A 265 -16.66 -16.60 -0.22
N TYR A 266 -16.40 -17.21 -1.37
CA TYR A 266 -16.73 -16.61 -2.66
C TYR A 266 -18.24 -16.54 -2.89
N MET A 267 -18.68 -15.41 -3.43
CA MET A 267 -20.08 -15.15 -3.78
C MET A 267 -20.13 -14.41 -5.11
N ASN A 268 -21.17 -14.63 -5.90
CA ASN A 268 -21.54 -13.73 -6.98
C ASN A 268 -22.75 -12.92 -6.51
N TYR A 269 -22.56 -11.67 -6.15
CA TYR A 269 -23.61 -10.77 -5.69
C TYR A 269 -24.55 -10.32 -6.82
N PHE A 270 -24.13 -10.44 -8.08
CA PHE A 270 -25.01 -10.22 -9.23
C PHE A 270 -26.09 -11.32 -9.34
N LEU A 271 -25.69 -12.59 -9.23
CA LEU A 271 -26.59 -13.76 -9.29
C LEU A 271 -27.18 -14.14 -7.93
N CYS A 272 -26.56 -13.68 -6.85
CA CYS A 272 -26.82 -14.08 -5.47
C CYS A 272 -26.63 -15.59 -5.23
N ASP A 273 -25.50 -16.11 -5.68
CA ASP A 273 -25.11 -17.50 -5.46
C ASP A 273 -23.71 -17.61 -4.87
N THR A 274 -23.48 -18.71 -4.16
CA THR A 274 -22.16 -19.05 -3.62
C THR A 274 -21.28 -19.59 -4.74
N ALA A 275 -20.03 -19.17 -4.76
CA ALA A 275 -19.02 -19.66 -5.68
C ALA A 275 -17.88 -20.35 -4.89
N THR A 276 -17.02 -21.07 -5.60
CA THR A 276 -15.82 -21.67 -5.01
C THR A 276 -14.58 -20.79 -5.17
N THR A 277 -14.59 -19.92 -6.18
CA THR A 277 -13.51 -19.01 -6.56
C THR A 277 -14.10 -17.75 -7.21
N GLY A 278 -13.27 -16.73 -7.39
CA GLY A 278 -13.53 -15.72 -8.42
C GLY A 278 -13.44 -16.35 -9.81
N THR A 279 -13.97 -15.67 -10.81
CA THR A 279 -14.01 -16.17 -12.19
C THR A 279 -13.59 -15.09 -13.16
N PHE A 280 -12.99 -15.50 -14.27
CA PHE A 280 -12.82 -14.62 -15.42
C PHE A 280 -13.10 -15.36 -16.72
N THR A 281 -13.47 -14.57 -17.72
CA THR A 281 -13.44 -14.96 -19.12
C THR A 281 -12.54 -13.97 -19.84
N TRP A 282 -11.71 -14.42 -20.77
CA TRP A 282 -10.85 -13.55 -21.58
C TRP A 282 -11.05 -13.87 -23.05
N THR A 283 -11.16 -12.83 -23.88
CA THR A 283 -11.33 -12.96 -25.33
C THR A 283 -10.26 -12.14 -26.03
N SER A 284 -9.50 -12.74 -26.95
CA SER A 284 -8.49 -12.01 -27.72
C SER A 284 -9.10 -10.87 -28.52
N ALA A 285 -8.31 -9.83 -28.84
CA ALA A 285 -8.79 -8.67 -29.59
C ALA A 285 -9.38 -9.02 -30.97
N ASP A 286 -8.95 -10.12 -31.58
CA ASP A 286 -9.49 -10.62 -32.86
C ASP A 286 -10.71 -11.56 -32.68
N GLY A 287 -11.10 -11.86 -31.45
CA GLY A 287 -12.22 -12.74 -31.10
C GLY A 287 -11.99 -14.23 -31.36
N THR A 288 -10.77 -14.66 -31.70
CA THR A 288 -10.50 -16.05 -32.08
C THR A 288 -10.18 -16.97 -30.90
N GLN A 289 -9.67 -16.40 -29.81
CA GLN A 289 -9.34 -17.14 -28.59
C GLN A 289 -10.31 -16.73 -27.49
N TYR A 290 -10.82 -17.74 -26.78
CA TYR A 290 -11.67 -17.58 -25.62
C TYR A 290 -11.14 -18.45 -24.50
N ARG A 291 -10.92 -17.85 -23.33
CA ARG A 291 -10.37 -18.48 -22.13
C ARG A 291 -11.34 -18.31 -20.98
N VAL A 292 -11.40 -19.30 -20.10
CA VAL A 292 -12.16 -19.24 -18.85
C VAL A 292 -11.25 -19.67 -17.74
N GLY A 293 -11.28 -18.96 -16.63
CA GLY A 293 -10.42 -19.27 -15.50
C GLY A 293 -10.97 -18.81 -14.17
N GLU A 294 -10.15 -19.04 -13.16
CA GLU A 294 -10.46 -18.79 -11.76
C GLU A 294 -9.55 -17.69 -11.20
N ILE A 295 -10.06 -16.96 -10.21
CA ILE A 295 -9.30 -15.98 -9.43
C ILE A 295 -9.34 -16.41 -7.97
N VAL A 296 -8.17 -16.55 -7.35
CA VAL A 296 -8.00 -17.12 -6.00
C VAL A 296 -7.21 -16.14 -5.13
N MET A 297 -7.81 -15.77 -4.01
CA MET A 297 -7.23 -14.97 -2.93
C MET A 297 -6.40 -15.88 -2.02
N ASP A 298 -5.42 -15.29 -1.35
CA ASP A 298 -4.55 -15.99 -0.40
C ASP A 298 -5.18 -16.21 0.98
#